data_AF-A0A164PEH8-F1
#
_entry.id   AF-A0A164PEH8-F1
#
_cell.length_a   1.000
_cell.length_b   1.000
_cell.length_c   1.000
_cell.angle_alpha   90.00
_cell.angle_beta   90.00
_cell.angle_gamma   90.00
#
_symmetry.space_group_name_H-M   'P 1'
#
loop_
_entity.id
_entity.type
_entity.pdbx_description
1 polymer ?
#
loop_
_entity_poly.entity_id
_entity_poly.type
_entity_poly.pdbx_seq_one_letter_code
_entity_poly.pdbx_strand_id
1 'polypeptide(L)' 'MDGIVGEDLPAAGSVIDVRAYGRAAQVRMDTDTVFLTIADGEWKVTAAGCRPEPGGPYDCVIEGP' A
#
# COMPACT_ATOMS: atom_id res chain seq x y z
N MET A 1 -18.16 -12.54 -4.69
CA MET A 1 -16.88 -11.91 -5.09
C MET A 1 -17.02 -10.48 -4.62
N ASP A 2 -16.82 -10.27 -3.33
CA ASP A 2 -16.95 -8.96 -2.72
C ASP A 2 -15.65 -8.21 -2.98
N GLY A 3 -15.59 -7.58 -4.15
CA GLY A 3 -14.63 -6.53 -4.42
C GLY A 3 -15.06 -5.30 -3.65
N ILE A 4 -14.29 -4.93 -2.64
CA ILE A 4 -14.40 -3.64 -1.97
C ILE A 4 -14.06 -2.55 -2.99
N VAL A 5 -15.09 -2.08 -3.69
CA VAL A 5 -15.09 -0.83 -4.45
C VAL A 5 -15.92 0.13 -3.62
N GLY A 6 -15.29 0.78 -2.64
CA GLY A 6 -16.01 1.61 -1.68
C GLY A 6 -15.20 2.39 -0.65
N GLU A 7 -13.88 2.21 -0.56
CA GLU A 7 -13.06 3.10 0.27
C GLU A 7 -12.49 4.24 -0.61
N ASP A 8 -12.70 5.49 -0.19
CA ASP A 8 -12.12 6.71 -0.76
C ASP A 8 -10.59 6.69 -0.62
N LEU A 9 -9.91 5.91 -1.45
CA LEU A 9 -8.47 5.99 -1.61
C LEU A 9 -8.11 7.33 -2.25
N PRO A 10 -7.06 8.02 -1.76
CA PRO A 10 -6.53 9.17 -2.48
C PRO A 10 -6.12 8.74 -3.90
N ALA A 11 -6.29 9.64 -4.86
CA ALA A 11 -5.74 9.44 -6.20
C ALA A 11 -4.23 9.18 -6.07
N ALA A 12 -3.72 8.19 -6.81
CA ALA A 12 -2.32 7.80 -6.72
C ALA A 12 -1.41 9.00 -7.05
N GLY A 13 -0.50 9.29 -6.12
CA GLY A 13 0.47 10.36 -6.21
C GLY A 13 1.72 10.01 -7.03
N SER A 14 2.67 10.94 -7.05
CA SER A 14 3.98 10.68 -7.68
C SER A 14 4.81 9.78 -6.78
N VAL A 15 5.42 8.73 -7.34
CA VAL A 15 6.31 7.83 -6.58
C VAL A 15 7.58 8.58 -6.17
N ILE A 16 7.87 8.58 -4.87
CA ILE A 16 9.05 9.24 -4.28
C ILE A 16 10.14 8.24 -3.86
N ASP A 17 9.77 7.02 -3.48
CA ASP A 17 10.73 5.96 -3.12
C ASP A 17 10.09 4.58 -3.26
N VAL A 18 10.91 3.59 -3.61
CA VAL A 18 10.50 2.18 -3.67
C VAL A 18 11.53 1.34 -2.95
N ARG A 19 11.10 0.53 -1.98
CA ARG A 19 11.94 -0.44 -1.29
C ARG A 19 11.33 -1.82 -1.35
N ALA A 20 12.11 -2.80 -1.82
CA ALA A 20 11.71 -4.19 -1.84
C ALA A 20 12.51 -5.00 -0.81
N TYR A 21 11.80 -5.88 -0.10
CA TYR A 21 12.30 -6.77 0.94
C TYR A 21 11.85 -8.20 0.60
N GLY A 22 12.62 -8.88 -0.24
CA GLY A 22 12.28 -10.21 -0.71
C GLY A 22 10.98 -10.20 -1.53
N ARG A 23 9.90 -10.73 -0.95
CA ARG A 23 8.56 -10.78 -1.58
C ARG A 23 7.64 -9.64 -1.18
N ALA A 24 8.07 -8.75 -0.28
CA ALA A 24 7.31 -7.58 0.12
C ALA A 24 7.92 -6.31 -0.50
N ALA A 25 7.11 -5.30 -0.75
CA ALA A 25 7.60 -3.99 -1.17
C ALA A 25 6.80 -2.86 -0.53
N GLN A 26 7.47 -1.74 -0.29
CA GLN A 26 6.89 -0.48 0.11
C GLN A 26 7.12 0.54 -1.01
N VAL A 27 6.04 1.17 -1.46
CA VAL A 27 6.07 2.28 -2.42
C VAL A 27 5.58 3.52 -1.68
N ARG A 28 6.47 4.49 -1.48
CA ARG A 28 6.08 5.80 -0.96
C ARG A 28 5.75 6.72 -2.12
N MET A 29 4.62 7.40 -2.01
CA MET A 29 4.16 8.46 -2.91
C MET A 29 4.13 9.78 -2.14
N ASP A 30 3.97 10.88 -2.86
CA ASP A 30 3.79 12.21 -2.24
C ASP A 30 2.44 12.34 -1.50
N THR A 31 1.45 11.51 -1.82
CA THR A 31 0.12 11.47 -1.21
C THR A 31 0.02 10.50 -0.03
N ASP A 32 0.61 9.32 -0.17
CA ASP A 32 0.42 8.16 0.72
C ASP A 32 1.50 7.09 0.51
N THR A 33 1.33 5.94 1.15
CA THR A 33 2.19 4.76 0.98
C THR A 33 1.35 3.54 0.65
N VAL A 34 1.89 2.70 -0.23
CA VAL A 34 1.27 1.43 -0.62
C VAL A 34 2.23 0.28 -0.30
N PHE A 35 1.70 -0.81 0.25
CA PHE A 35 2.42 -2.05 0.49
C PHE A 35 1.99 -3.13 -0.49
N LEU A 36 2.96 -3.90 -0.97
CA LEU A 36 2.76 -4.94 -1.95
C LEU A 36 3.40 -6.26 -1.53
N THR A 37 2.84 -7.34 -2.05
CA THR A 37 3.42 -8.69 -1.98
C THR A 37 3.47 -9.33 -3.35
N ILE A 38 4.36 -10.30 -3.55
CA ILE A 38 4.35 -11.15 -4.76
C ILE A 38 3.40 -12.33 -4.55
N ALA A 39 2.31 -12.35 -5.30
CA ALA A 39 1.38 -13.46 -5.42
C ALA A 39 1.31 -13.92 -6.88
N ASP A 40 1.42 -15.23 -7.12
CA ASP A 40 1.41 -15.83 -8.46
C ASP A 40 2.43 -15.22 -9.45
N GLY A 41 3.57 -14.75 -8.93
CA GLY A 41 4.62 -14.12 -9.72
C GLY A 41 4.37 -12.64 -10.06
N GLU A 42 3.28 -12.06 -9.57
CA GLU A 42 2.91 -10.66 -9.79
C GLU A 42 2.85 -9.88 -8.48
N TRP A 43 3.13 -8.58 -8.55
CA TRP A 43 2.89 -7.69 -7.41
C TRP A 43 1.40 -7.44 -7.24
N LYS A 44 0.91 -7.63 -6.01
CA LYS A 44 -0.44 -7.30 -5.58
C LYS A 44 -0.38 -6.33 -4.42
N VAL A 45 -1.33 -5.39 -4.36
CA VAL A 45 -1.45 -4.46 -3.25
C VAL A 45 -2.05 -5.18 -2.05
N THR A 46 -1.40 -5.09 -0.90
CA THR A 46 -1.87 -5.63 0.38
C THR A 46 -2.32 -4.54 1.35
N ALA A 47 -1.87 -3.29 1.18
CA ALA A 47 -2.41 -2.15 1.91
C ALA A 47 -2.19 -0.85 1.12
N ALA A 48 -3.10 0.11 1.23
CA ALA A 48 -3.08 1.37 0.48
C ALA A 48 -3.63 2.55 1.29
N GLY A 49 -3.30 3.78 0.86
CA GLY A 49 -3.68 4.98 1.60
C GLY A 49 -2.91 5.13 2.92
N CYS A 50 -1.76 4.47 3.06
CA CYS A 50 -1.08 4.34 4.34
C CYS A 50 -0.29 5.59 4.72
N ARG A 51 -0.44 6.05 5.96
CA ARG A 51 0.36 7.14 6.55
C ARG A 51 1.21 6.62 7.71
N PRO A 52 2.48 7.07 7.83
CA PRO A 52 3.33 6.65 8.93
C PRO A 52 2.85 7.27 10.25
N GLU A 53 2.63 6.46 11.28
CA GLU A 53 2.40 6.95 12.63
C GLU A 53 3.72 7.04 13.43
N PRO A 54 3.95 8.13 14.20
CA PRO A 54 5.15 8.25 15.02
C PRO A 54 5.27 7.12 16.05
N GLY A 55 6.25 6.24 15.86
CA GLY A 55 6.53 5.13 16.79
C GLY A 55 5.54 3.95 16.70
N GLY A 56 4.67 3.95 15.69
CA GLY A 56 3.64 2.94 15.48
C GLY A 56 3.69 2.28 14.11
N PRO A 57 2.72 1.40 13.81
CA PRO A 57 2.49 0.89 12.46
C PRO A 57 2.04 2.02 11.51
N TYR A 58 1.84 1.68 10.24
CA TYR A 58 1.18 2.61 9.33
C TYR A 58 -0.33 2.56 9.59
N ASP A 59 -0.97 3.73 9.54
CA ASP A 59 -2.43 3.87 9.51
C ASP A 59 -2.89 3.80 8.05
N CYS A 60 -3.58 2.74 7.67
CA CYS A 60 -3.95 2.44 6.29
C CYS A 60 -5.47 2.53 6.09
N VAL A 61 -5.88 3.07 4.94
CA VAL A 61 -7.30 3.15 4.57
C VAL A 61 -7.84 1.77 4.19
N ILE A 62 -7.02 0.99 3.47
CA ILE A 62 -7.33 -0.39 3.11
C ILE A 62 -6.20 -1.28 3.57
N GLU A 63 -6.57 -2.37 4.22
CA GLU A 63 -5.69 -3.49 4.56
C GLU A 63 -6.30 -4.78 4.00
N GLY A 64 -5.51 -5.51 3.23
CA GLY A 64 -5.83 -6.84 2.74
C GLY A 64 -5.68 -7.91 3.83
N PRO A 65 -6.36 -9.05 3.69
CA PRO A 65 -6.26 -10.18 4.62
C PRO A 65 -4.89 -10.88 4.61
#